data_AF-A0A4Q7DQ30-F1
#
_entry.id   AF-A0A4Q7DQ30-F1
#
_cell.length_a   1.000
_cell.length_b   1.000
_cell.length_c   1.000
_cell.angle_alpha   90.00
_cell.angle_beta   90.00
_cell.angle_gamma   90.00
#
_symmetry.space_group_name_H-M   'P 1'
#
loop_
_entity.id
_entity.type
_entity.pdbx_description
1 polymer ?
#
loop_
_entity_poly.entity_id
_entity_poly.type
_entity_poly.pdbx_seq_one_letter_code
_entity_poly.pdbx_strand_id
1 'polypeptide(L)'
;MSNLAEVVIVIVIVVAIILQTLCGYIGNKYLGAILPLCFLGLVGVFLFKGVLGFNFRDITMPLLIFIFLLARYEAGKRSKAKRIKRELEKMKAKDISNNN
;
A
#
# COMPACT_ATOMS: atom_id res chain seq x y z
N MET A 1 12.67 21.95 19.47
CA MET A 1 12.59 21.57 18.03
C MET A 1 11.12 21.40 17.70
N SER A 2 10.65 21.99 16.60
CA SER A 2 9.33 22.61 16.46
C SER A 2 8.15 21.63 16.23
N ASN A 3 7.07 21.81 16.99
CA ASN A 3 5.75 21.15 16.83
C ASN A 3 5.23 21.18 15.38
N LEU A 4 5.62 22.18 14.60
CA LEU A 4 5.27 22.32 13.18
C LEU A 4 5.77 21.14 12.34
N ALA A 5 6.98 20.65 12.61
CA ALA A 5 7.58 19.54 11.85
C ALA A 5 6.84 18.21 12.11
N GLU A 6 6.47 17.96 13.37
CA GLU A 6 5.68 16.79 13.74
C GLU A 6 4.29 16.81 13.10
N VAL A 7 3.61 17.97 13.13
CA VAL A 7 2.29 18.13 12.50
C VAL A 7 2.35 17.88 10.99
N VAL A 8 3.38 18.40 10.31
CA VAL A 8 3.57 18.17 8.86
C VAL A 8 3.81 16.69 8.56
N ILE A 9 4.61 15.99 9.37
CA ILE A 9 4.86 14.56 9.19
C ILE A 9 3.56 13.75 9.35
N VAL A 10 2.76 14.06 10.37
CA VAL A 10 1.47 13.38 10.61
C VAL A 10 0.50 13.60 9.45
N ILE A 11 0.39 14.84 8.93
CA ILE A 11 -0.47 15.15 7.78
C ILE A 11 -0.04 14.36 6.54
N VAL A 12 1.27 14.28 6.27
CA VAL A 12 1.80 13.51 5.13
C VAL A 12 1.45 12.02 5.26
N ILE A 13 1.55 11.44 6.46
CA ILE A 13 1.19 10.04 6.71
C ILE A 13 -0.32 9.81 6.46
N VAL A 14 -1.18 10.69 6.98
CA VAL A 14 -2.64 10.57 6.82
C VAL A 14 -3.04 10.67 5.34
N VAL A 15 -2.50 11.65 4.61
CA VAL A 15 -2.76 11.80 3.17
C VAL A 15 -2.25 10.59 2.38
N ALA A 16 -1.09 10.05 2.74
CA ALA A 16 -0.54 8.86 2.10
C ALA A 16 -1.41 7.61 2.32
N ILE A 17 -2.00 7.44 3.52
CA ILE A 17 -2.94 6.35 3.82
C ILE A 17 -4.24 6.50 3.01
N ILE A 18 -4.78 7.72 2.92
CA ILE A 18 -6.01 8.00 2.16
C ILE A 18 -5.77 7.71 0.67
N LEU A 19 -4.66 8.21 0.11
CA LEU A 19 -4.26 7.93 -1.26
C LEU A 19 -4.06 6.43 -1.49
N GLN A 20 -3.43 5.70 -0.56
CA GLN A 20 -3.22 4.27 -0.69
C GLN A 20 -4.54 3.49 -0.71
N THR A 21 -5.51 3.90 0.11
CA THR A 21 -6.83 3.26 0.19
C THR A 21 -7.64 3.52 -1.08
N LEU A 22 -7.63 4.76 -1.57
CA LEU A 22 -8.27 5.15 -2.84
C LEU A 22 -7.61 4.47 -4.04
N CYS A 23 -6.29 4.43 -4.09
CA CYS A 23 -5.51 3.71 -5.10
C CYS A 23 -5.78 2.20 -5.12
N GLY A 24 -5.85 1.59 -3.94
CA GLY A 24 -6.22 0.18 -3.78
C GLY A 24 -7.63 -0.11 -4.29
N TYR A 25 -8.55 0.85 -4.12
CA TYR A 25 -9.91 0.78 -4.63
C TYR A 25 -9.96 0.87 -6.16
N ILE A 26 -9.21 1.81 -6.75
CA ILE A 26 -9.18 2.10 -8.19
C ILE A 26 -8.57 0.93 -9.00
N GLY A 27 -7.83 0.02 -8.39
CA GLY A 27 -7.41 -1.25 -9.02
C GLY A 27 -6.36 -1.10 -10.13
N ASN A 28 -5.78 0.09 -10.28
CA ASN A 28 -4.64 0.29 -11.17
C ASN A 28 -3.36 -0.20 -10.48
N LYS A 29 -2.61 -1.06 -11.17
CA LYS A 29 -1.42 -1.77 -10.66
C LYS A 29 -0.34 -0.80 -10.14
N TYR A 30 -0.24 0.37 -10.76
CA TYR A 30 0.78 1.39 -10.46
C TYR A 30 0.42 2.28 -9.27
N LEU A 31 -0.87 2.51 -9.05
CA LEU A 31 -1.36 3.48 -8.06
C LEU A 31 -1.22 2.95 -6.62
N GLY A 32 -1.39 1.64 -6.39
CA GLY A 32 -1.16 1.07 -5.05
C GLY A 32 0.32 0.80 -4.70
N ALA A 33 1.20 0.78 -5.71
CA ALA A 33 2.65 0.70 -5.53
C ALA A 33 3.28 2.04 -5.12
N ILE A 34 2.52 3.14 -5.19
CA ILE A 34 2.98 4.49 -4.83
C ILE A 34 3.42 4.55 -3.36
N LEU A 35 2.76 3.83 -2.45
CA LEU A 35 3.11 3.87 -1.03
C LEU A 35 4.44 3.17 -0.72
N PRO A 36 4.69 1.92 -1.16
CA PRO A 36 6.02 1.33 -1.01
C PRO A 36 7.11 2.18 -1.67
N LEU A 37 6.81 2.84 -2.80
CA LEU A 37 7.77 3.74 -3.46
C LEU A 37 8.06 5.01 -2.62
N CYS A 38 7.03 5.68 -2.10
CA CYS A 38 7.18 6.83 -1.21
C CYS A 38 7.94 6.45 0.07
N PHE A 39 7.65 5.27 0.64
CA PHE A 39 8.37 4.75 1.80
C PHE A 39 9.87 4.60 1.51
N LEU A 40 10.23 4.09 0.34
CA LEU A 40 11.62 3.94 -0.09
C LEU A 40 12.33 5.30 -0.20
N GLY A 41 11.64 6.31 -0.75
CA GLY A 41 12.13 7.70 -0.78
C GLY A 41 12.33 8.30 0.61
N LEU A 42 11.41 8.03 1.53
CA LEU A 42 11.47 8.50 2.92
C LEU A 42 12.66 7.89 3.68
N VAL A 43 12.91 6.59 3.49
CA VAL A 43 14.10 5.90 4.02
C VAL A 43 15.37 6.54 3.46
N GLY A 44 15.42 6.86 2.16
CA GLY A 44 16.54 7.56 1.54
C GLY A 44 16.79 8.95 2.14
N VAL A 45 15.73 9.72 2.41
CA VAL A 45 15.84 11.04 3.06
C VAL A 45 16.37 10.91 4.50
N PHE A 46 15.91 9.93 5.27
CA PHE A 46 16.41 9.72 6.63
C PHE A 46 17.85 9.23 6.67
N LEU A 47 18.27 8.40 5.71
CA LEU A 47 19.67 8.03 5.51
C LEU A 47 20.52 9.27 5.17
N PHE A 48 20.06 10.11 4.25
CA PHE A 48 20.79 11.33 3.84
C PHE A 48 20.92 12.35 4.98
N LYS A 49 19.91 12.45 5.85
CA LYS A 49 19.95 13.30 7.05
C LYS A 49 20.79 12.71 8.19
N GLY A 50 21.34 11.51 8.03
CA GLY A 50 22.10 10.82 9.08
C GLY A 50 21.27 10.41 10.30
N VAL A 51 19.94 10.37 10.16
CA VAL A 51 19.01 10.00 11.24
C VAL A 51 18.99 8.47 11.43
N LEU A 52 19.15 7.73 10.34
CA LEU A 52 19.37 6.27 10.39
C LEU A 52 20.88 6.01 10.48
N GLY A 53 21.32 5.29 11.51
CA GLY A 53 22.67 4.77 11.57
C GLY A 53 22.82 3.52 10.71
N PHE A 54 24.05 3.09 10.44
CA PHE A 54 24.34 1.79 9.81
C PHE A 54 24.23 0.63 10.81
N ASN A 55 23.28 0.71 11.74
CA ASN A 55 23.04 -0.33 12.73
C ASN A 55 22.08 -1.37 12.16
N PHE A 56 22.23 -2.61 12.63
CA PHE A 56 21.41 -3.73 12.14
C PHE A 56 19.91 -3.44 12.27
N ARG A 57 19.49 -2.80 13.36
CA ARG A 57 18.09 -2.40 13.60
C ARG A 57 17.60 -1.37 12.59
N ASP A 58 18.41 -0.37 12.28
CA ASP A 58 18.06 0.75 11.40
C ASP A 58 17.95 0.31 9.94
N ILE A 59 18.60 -0.80 9.56
CA ILE A 59 18.48 -1.41 8.23
C ILE A 59 17.30 -2.40 8.17
N THR A 60 17.15 -3.24 9.19
CA THR A 60 16.14 -4.32 9.19
C THR A 60 14.71 -3.84 9.42
N MET A 61 14.51 -2.80 10.24
CA MET A 61 13.19 -2.20 10.47
C MET A 61 12.54 -1.69 9.18
N PRO A 62 13.18 -0.82 8.38
CA PRO A 62 12.59 -0.34 7.14
C PRO A 62 12.37 -1.46 6.12
N LEU A 63 13.24 -2.48 6.08
CA LEU A 63 13.04 -3.67 5.24
C LEU A 63 11.75 -4.43 5.61
N LEU A 64 11.53 -4.70 6.90
CA LEU A 64 10.32 -5.37 7.36
C LEU A 64 9.06 -4.57 7.05
N ILE A 65 9.11 -3.25 7.26
CA ILE A 65 8.00 -2.34 6.94
C ILE A 65 7.72 -2.36 5.44
N PHE A 66 8.75 -2.31 4.59
CA PHE A 66 8.60 -2.38 3.15
C PHE A 66 7.93 -3.69 2.68
N ILE A 67 8.38 -4.83 3.20
CA ILE A 67 7.79 -6.15 2.91
C ILE A 67 6.32 -6.18 3.36
N PHE A 68 6.01 -5.65 4.55
CA PHE A 68 4.65 -5.58 5.05
C PHE A 68 3.74 -4.71 4.16
N LEU A 69 4.24 -3.56 3.69
CA LEU A 69 3.51 -2.70 2.74
C LEU A 69 3.23 -3.41 1.42
N LEU A 70 4.21 -4.15 0.88
CA LEU A 70 4.03 -4.96 -0.32
C LEU A 70 2.98 -6.07 -0.12
N ALA A 71 3.06 -6.79 1.00
CA ALA A 71 2.12 -7.85 1.33
C ALA A 71 0.68 -7.32 1.48
N ARG A 72 0.51 -6.17 2.14
CA ARG A 72 -0.78 -5.47 2.24
C ARG A 72 -1.36 -5.12 0.86
N TYR A 73 -0.52 -4.59 -0.04
CA TYR A 73 -0.93 -4.27 -1.40
C TYR A 73 -1.34 -5.53 -2.18
N GLU A 74 -0.55 -6.60 -2.11
CA GLU A 74 -0.86 -7.86 -2.78
C GLU A 74 -2.16 -8.49 -2.26
N ALA A 75 -2.36 -8.46 -0.95
CA ALA A 75 -3.58 -8.94 -0.31
C ALA A 75 -4.82 -8.17 -0.79
N GLY A 76 -4.73 -6.84 -0.88
CA GLY A 76 -5.81 -5.99 -1.41
C GLY A 76 -6.16 -6.33 -2.86
N LYS A 77 -5.15 -6.51 -3.71
CA LYS A 77 -5.31 -6.91 -5.11
C LYS A 77 -5.97 -8.29 -5.25
N ARG A 78 -5.52 -9.28 -4.47
CA ARG A 78 -6.08 -10.64 -4.47
C ARG A 78 -7.54 -10.65 -4.01
N SER A 79 -7.88 -9.85 -3.00
CA SER A 79 -9.26 -9.72 -2.51
C SER A 79 -10.21 -9.21 -3.60
N LYS A 80 -9.81 -8.16 -4.33
CA LYS A 80 -10.59 -7.63 -5.45
C LYS A 80 -10.76 -8.66 -6.58
N ALA A 81 -9.68 -9.34 -6.96
CA ALA A 81 -9.73 -10.38 -7.99
C ALA A 81 -10.69 -11.52 -7.61
N LYS A 82 -10.68 -11.94 -6.34
CA LYS A 82 -11.60 -12.97 -5.83
C LYS A 82 -13.06 -12.50 -5.86
N ARG A 83 -13.33 -11.22 -5.58
CA ARG A 83 -14.67 -10.63 -5.70
C ARG A 83 -15.15 -10.63 -7.15
N ILE A 84 -14.33 -10.19 -8.10
CA ILE A 84 -14.68 -10.19 -9.53
C ILE A 84 -14.96 -11.61 -10.02
N LYS A 85 -14.13 -12.59 -9.65
CA LYS A 85 -14.35 -13.99 -10.03
C LYS A 85 -15.68 -14.53 -9.50
N ARG A 86 -16.04 -14.21 -8.25
CA ARG A 86 -17.34 -14.59 -7.66
C ARG A 86 -18.53 -13.96 -8.40
N GLU A 87 -18.43 -12.70 -8.78
CA GLU A 87 -19.50 -12.04 -9.56
C GLU A 87 -19.64 -12.67 -10.96
N LEU A 88 -18.52 -13.01 -11.61
CA LEU A 88 -18.50 -13.72 -12.90
C LEU A 88 -19.11 -15.13 -12.82
N GLU A 89 -18.83 -15.88 -11.76
CA GLU A 89 -19.42 -17.21 -11.54
C GLU A 89 -20.94 -17.13 -11.29
N LYS A 90 -21.41 -16.11 -10.56
CA LYS A 90 -22.86 -15.87 -10.39
C LYS A 90 -23.55 -15.57 -11.73
N MET A 91 -22.93 -14.76 -12.58
CA MET A 91 -23.47 -14.43 -13.91
C MET A 91 -23.54 -15.70 -14.78
N LYS A 92 -22.46 -16.50 -14.83
CA LYS A 92 -22.46 -17.78 -15.56
C LYS A 92 -23.53 -18.75 -15.06
N ALA A 93 -23.68 -18.89 -13.74
CA ALA A 93 -24.69 -19.77 -13.17
C ALA A 93 -26.12 -19.31 -13.51
N LYS A 94 -26.36 -18.00 -13.53
CA LYS A 94 -27.64 -17.42 -13.92
C LYS A 94 -27.96 -17.64 -15.41
N ASP A 95 -26.97 -17.48 -16.29
CA ASP A 95 -27.15 -17.72 -17.73
C ASP A 95 -27.46 -19.19 -18.03
N ILE A 96 -26.77 -20.13 -17.36
CA ILE A 96 -27.04 -21.58 -17.50
C ILE A 96 -28.45 -21.92 -17.02
N SER A 97 -28.90 -21.32 -15.91
CA SER A 97 -30.25 -21.51 -15.37
C SER A 97 -31.36 -20.92 -16.26
N ASN A 98 -31.07 -19.93 -17.09
CA ASN A 98 -32.07 -19.26 -17.93
C ASN A 98 -32.15 -19.87 -19.36
N ASN A 99 -31.22 -20.74 -19.72
CA ASN A 99 -31.14 -21.40 -21.02
C ASN A 99 -31.62 -22.87 -20.99
N ASN A 100 -32.10 -23.33 -19.83
CA ASN A 100 -32.79 -24.61 -19.62
C ASN A 100 -34.25 -24.32 -19.23
#